data_AF-A0A2D6GI69-F1
#
_entry.id   AF-A0A2D6GI69-F1
#
_cell.length_a   1.000
_cell.length_b   1.000
_cell.length_c   1.000
_cell.angle_alpha   90.00
_cell.angle_beta   90.00
_cell.angle_gamma   90.00
#
_symmetry.space_group_name_H-M   'P 1'
#
loop_
_entity.id
_entity.type
_entity.pdbx_description
1 polymer ?
#
loop_
_entity_poly.entity_id
_entity_poly.type
_entity_poly.pdbx_seq_one_letter_code
_entity_poly.pdbx_strand_id
1 'polypeptide(L)'
;MIKKVLDNGKKGVRYNLVLNERAQLVLHSIIENYIQSSEPIGSRTLSKTIGITLSPATIRNIMSDLAELGYLIQNHTSAGRVPTDKAYRFYVNSLESPPSISQQIKEKISQVSNEQGSQVEAILAEAVRMLAELTKFACVVSTPKA
;
A
#
# COMPACT_ATOMS: atom_id res chain seq x y z
N MET A 1 5.03 2.91 14.62
CA MET A 1 3.81 2.90 13.78
C MET A 1 3.03 1.57 13.84
N ILE A 2 3.70 0.43 14.05
CA ILE A 2 3.09 -0.93 13.99
C ILE A 2 2.13 -1.22 15.16
N LYS A 3 2.25 -0.52 16.29
CA LYS A 3 1.51 -0.83 17.54
C LYS A 3 0.03 -0.45 17.54
N LYS A 4 -0.48 0.21 16.50
CA LYS A 4 -1.86 0.76 16.47
C LYS A 4 -2.82 0.07 15.50
N VAL A 5 -2.34 -0.94 14.75
CA VAL A 5 -3.14 -1.64 13.73
C VAL A 5 -3.89 -2.85 14.30
N LEU A 6 -3.48 -3.38 15.45
CA LEU A 6 -4.08 -4.59 16.03
C LEU A 6 -4.99 -4.35 17.24
N ASP A 7 -5.29 -3.09 17.56
CA ASP A 7 -6.22 -2.77 18.64
C ASP A 7 -7.24 -1.75 18.13
N ASN A 8 -8.37 -2.25 17.61
CA ASN A 8 -9.71 -1.70 17.84
C ASN A 8 -10.78 -2.51 17.11
N GLY A 9 -11.66 -3.14 17.89
CA GLY A 9 -12.82 -3.85 17.40
C GLY A 9 -13.87 -2.93 16.77
N LYS A 10 -13.80 -2.74 15.45
CA LYS A 10 -14.95 -2.34 14.63
C LYS A 10 -15.07 -3.25 13.42
N LYS A 11 -16.15 -4.03 13.41
CA LYS A 11 -16.59 -4.91 12.32
C LYS A 11 -16.82 -4.07 11.06
N GLY A 12 -15.86 -4.04 10.15
CA GLY A 12 -15.98 -3.36 8.86
C GLY A 12 -15.29 -4.17 7.77
N VAL A 13 -16.10 -4.81 6.92
CA VAL A 13 -15.73 -5.47 5.66
C VAL A 13 -14.73 -6.63 5.80
N ARG A 14 -15.25 -7.86 5.83
CA ARG A 14 -14.45 -9.08 5.63
C ARG A 14 -13.90 -9.07 4.21
N TYR A 15 -12.65 -8.61 4.03
CA TYR A 15 -11.93 -8.84 2.79
C TYR A 15 -11.80 -10.35 2.57
N ASN A 16 -12.09 -10.77 1.34
CA ASN A 16 -12.19 -12.13 0.83
C ASN A 16 -11.39 -13.19 1.63
N LEU A 17 -12.10 -14.24 2.08
CA LEU A 17 -11.68 -15.38 2.93
C LEU A 17 -10.51 -16.25 2.41
N VAL A 18 -9.71 -15.76 1.45
CA VAL A 18 -8.72 -16.58 0.72
C VAL A 18 -7.42 -16.78 1.51
N LEU A 19 -7.02 -15.81 2.34
CA LEU A 19 -5.80 -15.87 3.14
C LEU A 19 -6.13 -15.80 4.63
N ASN A 20 -5.48 -16.63 5.45
CA ASN A 20 -5.58 -16.52 6.91
C ASN A 20 -4.84 -15.27 7.43
N GLU A 21 -5.18 -14.82 8.64
CA GLU A 21 -4.63 -13.59 9.25
C GLU A 21 -3.10 -13.56 9.30
N ARG A 22 -2.45 -14.70 9.56
CA ARG A 22 -0.98 -14.79 9.60
C ARG A 22 -0.37 -14.59 8.23
N ALA A 23 -0.96 -15.20 7.20
CA ALA A 23 -0.53 -15.06 5.81
C ALA A 23 -0.73 -13.63 5.31
N GLN A 24 -1.85 -12.99 5.68
CA GLN A 24 -2.09 -11.57 5.40
C GLN A 24 -1.01 -10.69 6.04
N LEU A 25 -0.73 -10.90 7.33
CA LEU A 25 0.30 -10.12 8.04
C LEU A 25 1.70 -10.29 7.41
N VAL A 26 2.08 -11.53 7.06
CA VAL A 26 3.34 -11.82 6.37
C VAL A 26 3.38 -11.12 5.01
N LEU A 27 2.30 -11.21 4.23
CA LEU A 27 2.22 -10.58 2.91
C LEU A 27 2.33 -9.05 2.99
N HIS A 28 1.59 -8.42 3.91
CA HIS A 28 1.67 -6.98 4.16
C HIS A 28 3.07 -6.54 4.54
N SER A 29 3.68 -7.27 5.47
CA SER A 29 5.03 -6.95 5.94
C SER A 29 6.05 -7.06 4.82
N ILE A 30 5.93 -8.06 3.95
CA ILE A 30 6.80 -8.20 2.77
C ILE A 30 6.62 -7.01 1.82
N ILE A 31 5.37 -6.63 1.53
CA ILE A 31 5.05 -5.53 0.62
C ILE A 31 5.59 -4.20 1.17
N GLU A 32 5.38 -3.90 2.44
CA GLU A 32 5.87 -2.67 3.07
C GLU A 32 7.40 -2.60 3.07
N ASN A 33 8.08 -3.70 3.42
CA ASN A 33 9.54 -3.74 3.39
C ASN A 33 10.05 -3.58 1.95
N TYR A 34 9.41 -4.23 0.97
CA TYR A 34 9.81 -4.12 -0.43
C TYR A 34 9.57 -2.73 -1.02
N ILE A 35 8.47 -2.04 -0.66
CA ILE A 35 8.23 -0.64 -1.04
C ILE A 35 9.35 0.28 -0.51
N GLN A 36 9.87 0.01 0.68
CA GLN A 36 10.91 0.81 1.31
C GLN A 36 12.31 0.51 0.77
N SER A 37 12.66 -0.77 0.55
CA SER A 37 14.02 -1.17 0.21
C SER A 37 14.24 -1.43 -1.29
N SER A 38 13.19 -1.77 -2.04
CA SER A 38 13.29 -2.36 -3.38
C SER A 38 14.15 -3.63 -3.44
N GLU A 39 14.34 -4.33 -2.31
CA GLU A 39 15.14 -5.55 -2.21
C GLU A 39 14.27 -6.78 -1.89
N PRO A 40 14.58 -7.97 -2.44
CA PRO A 40 13.85 -9.20 -2.12
C PRO A 40 13.86 -9.52 -0.62
N ILE A 41 12.70 -9.88 -0.06
CA ILE A 41 12.54 -10.05 1.38
C ILE A 41 12.71 -11.51 1.78
N GLY A 42 13.64 -11.78 2.70
CA GLY A 42 13.88 -13.10 3.26
C GLY A 42 13.17 -13.34 4.60
N SER A 43 12.88 -14.60 4.93
CA SER A 43 12.14 -14.95 6.15
C SER A 43 12.86 -14.56 7.44
N ARG A 44 14.21 -14.56 7.44
CA ARG A 44 15.03 -14.14 8.59
C ARG A 44 15.03 -12.64 8.82
N THR A 45 14.95 -11.86 7.74
CA THR A 45 14.80 -10.40 7.83
C THR A 45 13.41 -10.09 8.36
N LEU A 46 12.39 -10.72 7.77
CA LEU A 46 10.99 -10.51 8.15
C LEU A 46 10.70 -10.90 9.59
N SER A 47 11.28 -12.01 10.10
CA SER A 47 11.07 -12.44 11.49
C SER A 47 11.53 -11.40 12.52
N LYS A 48 12.48 -10.53 12.15
CA LYS A 48 12.98 -9.47 13.03
C LYS A 48 12.10 -8.20 12.99
N THR A 49 11.36 -7.99 11.90
CA THR A 49 10.61 -6.74 11.66
C THR A 49 9.10 -6.88 11.84
N ILE A 50 8.54 -8.09 11.69
CA ILE A 50 7.08 -8.37 11.65
C ILE A 50 6.33 -8.12 12.97
N GLY A 51 7.02 -7.76 14.05
CA GLY A 51 6.39 -7.34 15.32
C GLY A 51 5.64 -8.45 16.09
N ILE A 52 5.64 -9.69 15.58
CA ILE A 52 5.07 -10.87 16.23
C ILE A 52 6.06 -12.04 16.24
N THR A 53 5.85 -12.97 17.17
CA THR A 53 6.73 -14.13 17.36
C THR A 53 6.44 -15.21 16.32
N LEU A 54 6.95 -15.04 15.10
CA LEU A 54 7.00 -16.09 14.08
C LEU A 54 8.45 -16.52 13.82
N SER A 55 8.69 -17.82 13.81
CA SER A 55 10.02 -18.34 13.48
C SER A 55 10.33 -18.13 11.99
N PRO A 56 11.62 -17.97 11.61
CA PRO A 56 12.01 -17.90 10.20
C PRO A 56 11.54 -19.10 9.36
N ALA A 57 11.41 -20.28 9.98
CA ALA A 57 10.90 -21.49 9.32
C ALA A 57 9.40 -21.37 9.02
N THR A 58 8.61 -20.91 10.00
CA THR A 58 7.17 -20.67 9.82
C THR A 58 6.92 -19.64 8.74
N ILE A 59 7.68 -18.53 8.75
CA ILE A 59 7.57 -17.49 7.72
C ILE A 59 7.95 -18.06 6.34
N ARG A 60 9.01 -18.87 6.25
CA ARG A 60 9.40 -19.50 4.97
C ARG A 60 8.29 -20.36 4.39
N ASN A 61 7.59 -21.14 5.23
CA ASN A 61 6.46 -21.96 4.79
C ASN A 61 5.31 -21.08 4.27
N ILE A 62 4.91 -20.06 5.04
CA ILE A 62 3.87 -19.11 4.61
C ILE A 62 4.27 -18.42 3.29
N MET A 63 5.53 -18.02 3.14
CA MET A 63 6.04 -17.43 1.90
C MET A 63 5.99 -18.40 0.71
N SER A 64 6.15 -19.71 0.97
CA SER A 64 5.99 -20.75 -0.05
C SER A 64 4.53 -20.85 -0.49
N ASP A 65 3.61 -20.94 0.47
CA ASP A 65 2.16 -21.00 0.19
C ASP A 65 1.70 -19.75 -0.58
N LEU A 66 2.16 -18.56 -0.16
CA LEU A 66 1.87 -17.30 -0.86
C LEU A 66 2.44 -17.28 -2.29
N ALA A 67 3.58 -17.95 -2.54
CA ALA A 67 4.14 -18.06 -3.88
C ALA A 67 3.33 -19.02 -4.76
N GLU A 68 2.90 -20.17 -4.23
CA GLU A 68 2.00 -21.11 -4.92
C GLU A 68 0.66 -20.46 -5.27
N LEU A 69 0.15 -19.61 -4.37
CA LEU A 69 -1.04 -18.80 -4.61
C LEU A 69 -0.80 -17.62 -5.57
N GLY A 70 0.42 -17.42 -6.07
CA GLY A 70 0.77 -16.38 -7.03
C GLY A 70 0.84 -14.96 -6.45
N TYR A 71 0.93 -14.81 -5.13
CA TYR A 71 1.16 -13.51 -4.50
C TYR A 71 2.63 -13.11 -4.51
N LEU A 72 3.53 -14.09 -4.39
CA LEU A 72 4.97 -13.87 -4.34
C LEU A 72 5.70 -14.60 -5.48
N ILE A 73 6.78 -14.01 -5.97
CA ILE A 73 7.70 -14.67 -6.90
C ILE A 73 9.12 -14.65 -6.33
N GLN A 74 9.99 -15.45 -6.94
CA GLN A 74 11.40 -15.52 -6.59
C GLN A 74 12.23 -15.31 -7.87
N ASN A 75 12.98 -14.22 -7.94
CA ASN A 75 13.75 -13.89 -9.15
C ASN A 75 14.97 -14.81 -9.33
N HIS A 76 15.54 -15.34 -8.24
CA HIS A 76 16.66 -16.29 -8.26
C HIS A 76 16.57 -17.28 -7.09
N THR A 77 17.11 -18.49 -7.25
CA THR A 77 17.04 -19.60 -6.27
C THR A 77 17.52 -19.26 -4.86
N SER A 78 18.36 -18.23 -4.71
CA SER A 78 18.88 -17.72 -3.42
C SER A 78 18.27 -16.39 -2.97
N ALA A 79 17.53 -15.68 -3.82
CA ALA A 79 16.94 -14.40 -3.49
C ALA A 79 15.71 -14.57 -2.58
N GLY A 80 15.43 -13.55 -1.77
CA GLY A 80 14.15 -13.43 -1.06
C GLY A 80 12.95 -13.43 -2.03
N ARG A 81 11.76 -13.20 -1.48
CA ARG A 81 10.54 -13.10 -2.30
C ARG A 81 10.23 -11.65 -2.65
N VAL A 82 9.62 -11.47 -3.81
CA VAL A 82 9.16 -10.18 -4.34
C VAL A 82 7.64 -10.22 -4.52
N PRO A 83 6.90 -9.17 -4.14
CA PRO A 83 5.46 -9.09 -4.41
C PRO A 83 5.15 -9.06 -5.90
N THR A 84 4.07 -9.73 -6.30
CA THR A 84 3.49 -9.62 -7.64
C THR A 84 2.43 -8.50 -7.69
N ASP A 85 1.95 -8.19 -8.89
CA ASP A 85 0.78 -7.30 -9.08
C ASP A 85 -0.45 -7.79 -8.30
N LYS A 86 -0.64 -9.12 -8.20
CA LYS A 86 -1.72 -9.72 -7.41
C LYS A 86 -1.58 -9.39 -5.91
N ALA A 87 -0.36 -9.42 -5.39
CA ALA A 87 -0.07 -9.01 -4.02
C ALA A 87 -0.34 -7.53 -3.79
N TYR A 88 0.10 -6.65 -4.69
CA TYR A 88 -0.20 -5.22 -4.58
C TYR A 88 -1.69 -4.93 -4.66
N ARG A 89 -2.43 -5.63 -5.54
CA ARG A 89 -3.89 -5.51 -5.61
C ARG A 89 -4.55 -5.93 -4.30
N PHE A 90 -4.13 -7.05 -3.72
CA PHE A 90 -4.63 -7.50 -2.42
C PHE A 90 -4.33 -6.48 -1.32
N TYR A 91 -3.10 -5.98 -1.27
CA TYR A 91 -2.67 -4.99 -0.30
C TYR A 91 -3.51 -3.71 -0.40
N VAL A 92 -3.63 -3.11 -1.58
CA VAL A 92 -4.44 -1.90 -1.78
C VAL A 92 -5.89 -2.13 -1.38
N ASN A 93 -6.47 -3.29 -1.73
CA ASN A 93 -7.83 -3.62 -1.35
C ASN A 93 -7.99 -3.81 0.17
N SER A 94 -6.96 -4.28 0.87
CA SER A 94 -6.98 -4.50 2.32
C SER A 94 -6.72 -3.24 3.15
N LEU A 95 -6.26 -2.15 2.54
CA LEU A 95 -6.09 -0.87 3.22
C LEU A 95 -7.49 -0.38 3.65
N GLU A 96 -7.70 -0.26 4.97
CA GLU A 96 -8.87 0.44 5.49
C GLU A 96 -8.86 1.91 5.04
N SER A 97 -9.99 2.58 5.24
CA SER A 97 -10.26 3.97 4.82
C SER A 97 -9.00 4.86 4.89
N PRO A 98 -8.72 5.64 3.84
CA PRO A 98 -7.50 6.41 3.75
C PRO A 98 -7.32 7.26 5.01
N PRO A 99 -6.08 7.37 5.54
CA PRO A 99 -5.80 8.21 6.68
C PRO A 99 -6.33 9.61 6.42
N SER A 100 -6.78 10.29 7.48
CA SER A 100 -7.30 11.64 7.36
C SER A 100 -6.28 12.53 6.64
N ILE A 101 -6.71 13.17 5.55
CA ILE A 101 -5.89 14.11 4.79
C ILE A 101 -5.42 15.21 5.75
N SER A 102 -4.12 15.52 5.73
CA SER A 102 -3.55 16.53 6.61
C SER A 102 -4.20 17.90 6.37
N GLN A 103 -4.33 18.69 7.43
CA GLN A 103 -4.94 20.02 7.34
C GLN A 103 -4.19 20.91 6.34
N GLN A 104 -2.86 20.80 6.29
CA GLN A 104 -2.01 21.51 5.33
C GLN A 104 -2.37 21.21 3.87
N ILE A 105 -2.66 19.93 3.55
CA ILE A 105 -3.08 19.54 2.19
C ILE A 105 -4.47 20.12 1.90
N LYS A 106 -5.39 20.08 2.87
CA LYS A 106 -6.73 20.66 2.71
C LYS A 106 -6.68 22.17 2.48
N GLU A 107 -5.83 22.88 3.21
CA GLU A 107 -5.65 24.33 3.08
C GLU A 107 -5.09 24.71 1.70
N LYS A 108 -4.07 24.00 1.21
CA LYS A 108 -3.53 24.19 -0.14
C LYS A 108 -4.58 23.98 -1.22
N ILE A 109 -5.40 22.92 -1.10
CA ILE A 109 -6.47 22.63 -2.07
C ILE A 109 -7.56 23.71 -2.05
N SER A 110 -7.97 24.18 -0.86
CA SER A 110 -9.00 25.21 -0.72
C SER A 110 -8.60 26.57 -1.30
N GLN A 111 -7.31 26.92 -1.29
CA GLN A 111 -6.81 28.17 -1.90
C GLN A 111 -7.04 28.21 -3.41
N VAL A 112 -6.86 27.07 -4.09
CA VAL A 112 -7.06 26.94 -5.55
C VAL A 112 -8.53 27.05 -5.96
N SER A 113 -9.45 26.72 -5.04
CA SER A 113 -10.90 26.74 -5.32
C SER A 113 -11.55 28.12 -5.15
N ASN A 114 -10.87 29.06 -4.47
CA ASN A 114 -11.42 30.38 -4.11
C ASN A 114 -11.02 31.51 -5.06
N GLU A 115 -10.26 31.24 -6.12
CA GLU A 115 -9.98 32.22 -7.18
C GLU A 115 -11.25 32.45 -8.01
N GLN A 116 -12.05 33.43 -7.60
CA GLN A 116 -13.23 33.85 -8.36
C GLN A 116 -12.82 34.29 -9.78
N GLY A 117 -13.36 33.60 -10.80
CA GLY A 117 -13.12 33.90 -12.21
C GLY A 117 -12.12 32.97 -12.92
N SER A 118 -11.54 31.98 -12.23
CA SER A 118 -10.63 31.02 -12.87
C SER A 118 -11.41 29.98 -13.68
N GLN A 119 -11.05 29.80 -14.96
CA GLN A 119 -11.59 28.77 -15.83
C GLN A 119 -11.37 27.39 -15.17
N VAL A 120 -12.36 26.49 -15.22
CA VAL A 120 -12.30 25.16 -14.58
C VAL A 120 -11.00 24.42 -14.93
N GLU A 121 -10.50 24.64 -16.13
CA GLU A 121 -9.23 24.15 -16.65
C GLU A 121 -8.03 24.58 -15.79
N ALA A 122 -7.99 25.81 -15.30
CA ALA A 122 -6.90 26.33 -14.47
C ALA A 122 -6.90 25.67 -13.07
N ILE A 123 -8.08 25.47 -12.49
CA ILE A 123 -8.25 24.75 -11.21
C ILE A 123 -7.77 23.31 -11.35
N LEU A 124 -8.17 22.63 -12.44
CA LEU A 124 -7.75 21.25 -12.70
C LEU A 124 -6.24 21.16 -12.97
N ALA A 125 -5.67 22.10 -13.71
CA ALA A 125 -4.23 22.15 -13.97
C ALA A 125 -3.42 22.29 -12.67
N GLU A 126 -3.85 23.17 -11.77
CA GLU A 126 -3.20 23.38 -10.48
C GLU A 126 -3.37 22.18 -9.54
N ALA A 127 -4.55 21.56 -9.50
CA ALA A 127 -4.77 20.34 -8.74
C ALA A 127 -3.86 19.19 -9.20
N VAL A 128 -3.72 19.00 -10.52
CA VAL A 128 -2.80 18.01 -11.11
C VAL A 128 -1.35 18.32 -10.76
N ARG A 129 -0.94 19.58 -10.82
CA ARG A 129 0.42 20.00 -10.45
C ARG A 129 0.71 19.68 -8.99
N MET A 130 -0.21 20.03 -8.08
CA MET A 130 -0.07 19.71 -6.66
C MET A 130 0.01 18.20 -6.41
N LEU A 131 -0.82 17.39 -7.08
CA LEU A 131 -0.78 15.93 -6.96
C LEU A 131 0.55 15.36 -7.46
N ALA A 132 1.07 15.86 -8.59
CA ALA A 132 2.36 15.43 -9.11
C ALA A 132 3.50 15.78 -8.15
N GLU A 133 3.47 16.98 -7.56
CA GLU A 133 4.48 17.43 -6.59
C GLU A 133 4.44 16.62 -5.29
N LEU A 134 3.24 16.29 -4.79
CA LEU A 134 3.05 15.54 -3.55
C LEU A 134 3.42 14.06 -3.71
N THR A 135 3.02 13.46 -4.82
CA THR A 135 3.18 12.01 -5.04
C THR A 135 4.50 11.66 -5.73
N LYS A 136 5.15 12.64 -6.38
CA LYS A 136 6.31 12.44 -7.26
C LYS A 136 6.03 11.56 -8.48
N PHE A 137 4.77 11.48 -8.90
CA PHE A 137 4.34 10.77 -10.10
C PHE A 137 3.81 11.72 -11.17
N ALA A 138 3.79 11.26 -12.42
CA ALA A 138 3.06 11.94 -13.48
C ALA A 138 1.56 11.89 -13.18
N CYS A 139 0.89 13.03 -13.28
CA CYS A 139 -0.55 13.14 -13.10
C CYS A 139 -1.19 13.68 -14.39
N VAL A 140 -2.35 13.12 -14.74
CA VAL A 140 -3.13 13.52 -15.92
C VAL A 140 -4.57 13.75 -15.48
N VAL A 141 -5.21 14.78 -16.03
CA VAL A 141 -6.64 15.05 -15.84
C VAL A 141 -7.32 15.10 -17.21
N SER A 142 -8.53 14.55 -17.27
CA SER A 142 -9.42 14.67 -18.42
C SER A 142 -10.76 15.22 -17.97
N THR A 143 -11.29 16.21 -18.67
CA THR A 143 -12.68 16.62 -18.51
C THR A 143 -13.58 15.65 -19.30
N PRO A 144 -14.80 15.34 -18.81
CA PRO A 144 -15.77 14.59 -19.59
C PRO A 144 -16.03 15.29 -20.93
N LYS A 145 -16.12 14.53 -22.02
CA LYS A 145 -16.62 15.09 -23.29
C LYS A 145 -18.10 15.42 -23.14
N ALA A 146 -18.47 16.65 -23.52
CA ALA A 146 -19.85 17.07 -23.70
C ALA A 146 -20.52 16.31 -24.85
#